data_AF-A0AAU3VV92-F1
#
_entry.id   AF-A0AAU3VV92-F1
#
_cell.length_a   1.000
_cell.length_b   1.000
_cell.length_c   1.000
_cell.angle_alpha   90.00
_cell.angle_beta   90.00
_cell.angle_gamma   90.00
#
_symmetry.space_group_name_H-M   'P 1'
#
loop_
_entity.id
_entity.type
_entity.pdbx_description
1 polymer ?
#
loop_
_entity_poly.entity_id
_entity_poly.type
_entity_poly.pdbx_seq_one_letter_code
_entity_poly.pdbx_strand_id
1 'polypeptide(L)'
;MGHDLRATRTAVAVGALVLFGVLMWWGVTPTPAFAAPGASGERDAQLVYCLDTAHRGDLVTAAVRLGLLKAGATAQDTVVPTAAGGRMTLEKWAERSQDDFGRACSALMAAESDTPGAAAGGTAEDGWFVTFLKSLPLLGAGALLTLGGQFSERVSAERRRLTQQLGSGAAAFRTAAGEYLANYERRPDADHTVVLAARDALIGPLLQVPGPGARRDTARRLAVELPLACPLPSARDGAFLGQGARAQEAQGVRQSVERQLRTVSDLNGRALYWRWRTLRARPAPATPGASA
;
A
#
# COMPACT_ATOMS: atom_id res chain seq x y z
N MET A 1 16.39 38.76 46.49
CA MET A 1 17.20 39.38 45.42
C MET A 1 17.45 38.32 44.36
N GLY A 2 16.75 38.41 43.23
CA GLY A 2 16.78 37.43 42.16
C GLY A 2 15.82 37.93 41.10
N HIS A 3 16.33 38.83 40.26
CA HIS A 3 15.56 39.61 39.31
C HIS A 3 14.97 38.77 38.19
N ASP A 4 13.76 39.18 37.81
CA ASP A 4 12.98 38.83 36.64
C ASP A 4 13.78 38.57 35.36
N LEU A 5 13.48 37.43 34.72
CA LEU A 5 13.64 37.24 33.28
C LEU A 5 12.32 36.71 32.70
N ARG A 6 11.28 37.54 32.80
CA ARG A 6 10.10 37.51 31.93
C ARG A 6 10.20 38.68 30.97
N ALA A 7 10.66 38.47 29.73
CA ALA A 7 10.29 39.31 28.60
C ALA A 7 10.80 38.73 27.28
N THR A 8 10.09 39.06 26.21
CA THR A 8 10.50 38.98 24.79
C THR A 8 10.49 37.62 24.09
N ARG A 9 9.30 37.09 23.80
CA ARG A 9 9.00 36.41 22.52
C ARG A 9 7.56 36.65 22.07
N THR A 10 7.26 37.88 21.69
CA THR A 10 6.05 38.24 20.92
C THR A 10 6.47 39.16 19.79
N ALA A 11 6.87 38.58 18.66
CA ALA A 11 6.92 39.24 17.37
C ALA A 11 7.06 38.16 16.29
N VAL A 12 6.47 38.40 15.12
CA VAL A 12 6.43 37.54 13.93
C VAL A 12 5.30 36.51 13.89
N ALA A 13 4.06 37.01 13.74
CA ALA A 13 2.99 36.27 13.04
C ALA A 13 1.88 37.22 12.56
N VAL A 14 2.23 38.33 11.90
CA VAL A 14 1.26 39.17 11.16
C VAL A 14 1.86 39.42 9.78
N GLY A 15 1.74 38.42 8.89
CA GLY A 15 2.35 38.51 7.56
C GLY A 15 2.08 37.30 6.65
N ALA A 16 1.01 36.55 6.90
CA ALA A 16 0.66 35.37 6.09
C ALA A 16 -0.86 35.25 5.85
N LEU A 17 -1.59 36.35 5.90
CA LEU A 17 -3.07 36.36 5.80
C LEU A 17 -3.63 37.17 4.61
N VAL A 18 -2.77 37.65 3.70
CA VAL A 18 -3.24 38.40 2.51
C VAL A 18 -2.97 37.67 1.18
N LEU A 19 -2.11 36.64 1.16
CA LEU A 19 -1.78 35.90 -0.06
C LEU A 19 -2.63 34.63 -0.29
N PHE A 20 -3.53 34.27 0.62
CA PHE A 20 -4.46 33.15 0.45
C PHE A 20 -5.85 33.55 -0.07
N GLY A 21 -6.16 34.86 -0.13
CA GLY A 21 -7.48 35.35 -0.55
C GLY A 21 -7.69 35.44 -2.07
N VAL A 22 -6.61 35.42 -2.88
CA VAL A 22 -6.71 35.66 -4.34
C VAL A 22 -6.71 34.36 -5.16
N LEU A 23 -6.32 33.22 -4.58
CA LEU A 23 -6.32 31.92 -5.27
C LEU A 23 -7.60 31.10 -5.07
N MET A 24 -8.55 31.56 -4.25
CA MET A 24 -9.84 30.88 -4.01
C MET A 24 -10.96 31.30 -4.98
N TRP A 25 -10.62 32.04 -6.03
CA TRP A 25 -11.55 32.50 -7.07
C TRP A 25 -11.21 31.94 -8.46
N TRP A 26 -10.57 30.77 -8.50
CA TRP A 26 -10.52 29.97 -9.73
C TRP A 26 -11.59 28.88 -9.63
N GLY A 27 -12.45 28.88 -10.64
CA GLY A 27 -13.77 28.30 -10.61
C GLY A 27 -13.81 26.85 -10.13
N VAL A 28 -14.83 26.56 -9.33
CA VAL A 28 -15.42 25.24 -9.23
C VAL A 28 -16.00 24.93 -10.61
N THR A 29 -15.18 24.42 -11.52
CA THR A 29 -15.70 23.68 -12.65
C THR A 29 -16.28 22.39 -12.09
N PRO A 30 -17.53 22.01 -12.45
CA PRO A 30 -18.03 20.69 -12.12
C PRO A 30 -17.07 19.68 -12.75
N THR A 31 -16.28 19.03 -11.91
CA THR A 31 -15.47 17.89 -12.32
C THR A 31 -16.48 16.84 -12.76
N PRO A 32 -16.49 16.42 -14.04
CA PRO A 32 -17.34 15.31 -14.44
C PRO A 32 -16.97 14.15 -13.53
N ALA A 33 -17.98 13.58 -12.87
CA ALA A 33 -17.83 12.33 -12.16
C ALA A 33 -17.39 11.30 -13.21
N PHE A 34 -16.09 11.04 -13.29
CA PHE A 34 -15.55 9.92 -14.02
C PHE A 34 -16.06 8.67 -13.30
N ALA A 35 -17.20 8.18 -13.75
CA ALA A 35 -17.54 6.77 -13.58
C ALA A 35 -16.31 6.01 -14.04
N ALA A 36 -15.72 5.21 -13.16
CA ALA A 36 -14.68 4.26 -13.54
C ALA A 36 -15.17 3.58 -14.83
N PRO A 37 -14.38 3.56 -15.92
CA PRO A 37 -14.81 2.92 -17.15
C PRO A 37 -15.28 1.53 -16.78
N GLY A 38 -16.58 1.30 -16.93
CA GLY A 38 -17.20 0.08 -16.45
C GLY A 38 -16.46 -1.08 -17.09
N ALA A 39 -16.12 -2.09 -16.28
CA ALA A 39 -15.41 -3.29 -16.72
C ALA A 39 -16.06 -4.02 -17.93
N SER A 40 -17.23 -3.56 -18.40
CA SER A 40 -17.86 -3.92 -19.65
C SER A 40 -17.11 -3.39 -20.89
N GLY A 41 -16.77 -2.10 -20.94
CA GLY A 41 -16.20 -1.50 -22.16
C GLY A 41 -14.80 -2.01 -22.49
N GLU A 42 -14.00 -2.29 -21.47
CA GLU A 42 -12.68 -2.90 -21.63
C GLU A 42 -12.78 -4.36 -22.10
N ARG A 43 -13.79 -5.11 -21.62
CA ARG A 43 -14.05 -6.49 -22.06
C ARG A 43 -14.52 -6.55 -23.51
N ASP A 44 -15.39 -5.63 -23.92
CA ASP A 44 -15.88 -5.57 -25.29
C ASP A 44 -14.74 -5.24 -26.27
N ALA A 45 -13.84 -4.32 -25.90
CA ALA A 45 -12.65 -4.00 -26.68
C ALA A 45 -11.69 -5.21 -26.81
N GLN A 46 -11.44 -5.94 -25.72
CA GLN A 46 -10.61 -7.15 -25.74
C GLN A 46 -11.22 -8.24 -26.64
N LEU A 47 -12.54 -8.42 -26.58
CA LEU A 47 -13.24 -9.41 -27.39
C LEU A 47 -13.13 -9.08 -28.88
N VAL A 48 -13.33 -7.81 -29.27
CA VAL A 48 -13.17 -7.36 -30.65
C VAL A 48 -11.74 -7.56 -31.14
N TYR A 49 -10.74 -7.18 -30.32
CA TYR A 49 -9.32 -7.34 -30.67
C TYR A 49 -8.95 -8.80 -30.91
N CYS A 50 -9.29 -9.68 -29.98
CA CYS A 50 -8.88 -11.09 -30.03
C CYS A 50 -9.68 -11.92 -31.03
N LEU A 51 -10.88 -11.48 -31.44
CA LEU A 51 -11.67 -12.13 -32.51
C LEU A 51 -11.41 -11.55 -33.90
N ASP A 52 -10.57 -10.52 -34.03
CA ASP A 52 -10.17 -9.99 -35.33
C ASP A 52 -9.40 -11.05 -36.14
N THR A 53 -9.66 -11.11 -37.44
CA THR A 53 -9.05 -12.10 -38.34
C THR A 53 -7.52 -12.12 -38.31
N ALA A 54 -6.87 -10.99 -38.03
CA ALA A 54 -5.42 -10.90 -37.91
C ALA A 54 -4.89 -11.64 -36.66
N HIS A 55 -5.63 -11.63 -35.56
CA HIS A 55 -5.19 -12.12 -34.25
C HIS A 55 -5.73 -13.53 -33.89
N ARG A 56 -6.73 -14.04 -34.62
CA ARG A 56 -7.32 -15.37 -34.37
C ARG A 56 -6.30 -16.50 -34.29
N GLY A 57 -5.31 -16.51 -35.18
CA GLY A 57 -4.27 -17.55 -35.21
C GLY A 57 -3.36 -17.52 -33.98
N ASP A 58 -2.97 -16.32 -33.56
CA ASP A 58 -2.10 -16.14 -32.40
C ASP A 58 -2.85 -16.38 -31.10
N LEU A 59 -4.14 -16.03 -31.04
CA LEU A 59 -5.01 -16.38 -29.92
C LEU A 59 -5.12 -17.89 -29.73
N VAL A 60 -5.36 -18.65 -30.80
CA VAL A 60 -5.42 -20.12 -30.74
C VAL A 60 -4.07 -20.69 -30.30
N THR A 61 -2.97 -20.13 -30.80
CA THR A 61 -1.62 -20.55 -30.41
C THR A 61 -1.35 -20.29 -28.92
N ALA A 62 -1.71 -19.12 -28.41
CA ALA A 62 -1.60 -18.77 -27.00
C ALA A 62 -2.46 -19.71 -26.14
N ALA A 63 -3.71 -19.96 -26.55
CA ALA A 63 -4.63 -20.84 -25.83
C ALA A 63 -4.14 -22.30 -25.79
N VAL A 64 -3.53 -22.81 -26.87
CA VAL A 64 -2.89 -24.14 -26.88
C VAL A 64 -1.68 -24.18 -25.95
N ARG A 65 -0.82 -23.15 -25.96
CA ARG A 65 0.36 -23.05 -25.06
C ARG A 65 -0.03 -23.00 -23.59
N LEU A 66 -1.17 -22.36 -23.27
CA LEU A 66 -1.73 -22.30 -21.92
C LEU A 66 -2.49 -23.58 -21.53
N GLY A 67 -2.60 -24.57 -22.43
CA GLY A 67 -3.32 -25.83 -22.19
C GLY A 67 -4.85 -25.69 -22.20
N LEU A 68 -5.38 -24.56 -22.66
CA LEU A 68 -6.81 -24.27 -22.68
C LEU A 68 -7.52 -24.94 -23.87
N LEU A 69 -6.79 -25.09 -24.99
CA LEU A 69 -7.23 -25.82 -26.17
C LEU A 69 -6.30 -27.01 -26.46
N LYS A 70 -6.83 -28.05 -27.11
CA LYS A 70 -6.04 -29.19 -27.59
C LYS A 70 -5.18 -28.83 -28.80
N ALA A 71 -4.04 -29.51 -28.93
CA ALA A 71 -3.18 -29.43 -30.11
C ALA A 71 -3.94 -29.84 -31.38
N GLY A 72 -3.77 -29.10 -32.47
CA GLY A 72 -4.52 -29.28 -33.72
C GLY A 72 -5.74 -28.38 -33.88
N ALA A 73 -6.00 -27.47 -32.93
CA ALA A 73 -6.93 -26.36 -33.14
C ALA A 73 -6.40 -25.44 -34.25
N THR A 74 -7.23 -25.13 -35.23
CA THR A 74 -6.89 -24.25 -36.36
C THR A 74 -7.60 -22.92 -36.22
N ALA A 75 -6.98 -21.85 -36.73
CA ALA A 75 -7.60 -20.51 -36.77
C ALA A 75 -8.91 -20.48 -37.58
N GLN A 76 -9.10 -21.43 -38.51
CA GLN A 76 -10.28 -21.55 -39.38
C GLN A 76 -11.49 -22.21 -38.68
N ASP A 77 -11.87 -21.70 -37.51
CA ASP A 77 -13.19 -21.88 -36.90
C ASP A 77 -13.48 -23.18 -36.13
N THR A 78 -12.50 -24.03 -35.85
CA THR A 78 -12.73 -25.20 -34.98
C THR A 78 -11.67 -25.31 -33.89
N VAL A 79 -12.09 -25.02 -32.66
CA VAL A 79 -11.32 -25.22 -31.44
C VAL A 79 -11.91 -26.36 -30.61
N VAL A 80 -11.06 -27.04 -29.83
CA VAL A 80 -11.47 -28.10 -28.91
C VAL A 80 -10.98 -27.74 -27.51
N PRO A 81 -11.84 -27.20 -26.64
CA PRO A 81 -11.47 -26.87 -25.27
C PRO A 81 -11.10 -28.12 -24.48
N THR A 82 -10.06 -28.02 -23.66
CA THR A 82 -9.58 -29.13 -22.83
C THR A 82 -10.61 -29.54 -21.79
N ALA A 83 -11.33 -28.58 -21.20
CA ALA A 83 -12.28 -28.81 -20.11
C ALA A 83 -13.68 -29.26 -20.56
N ALA A 84 -14.16 -28.82 -21.73
CA ALA A 84 -15.57 -28.95 -22.12
C ALA A 84 -15.86 -30.02 -23.19
N GLY A 85 -14.83 -30.71 -23.71
CA GLY A 85 -14.98 -31.88 -24.59
C GLY A 85 -15.92 -31.69 -25.78
N GLY A 86 -15.47 -31.04 -26.85
CA GLY A 86 -16.24 -30.93 -28.09
C GLY A 86 -15.66 -29.90 -29.05
N ARG A 87 -15.87 -30.11 -30.35
CA ARG A 87 -15.52 -29.13 -31.38
C ARG A 87 -16.51 -27.96 -31.34
N MET A 88 -16.00 -26.74 -31.30
CA MET A 88 -16.82 -25.52 -31.37
C MET A 88 -16.05 -24.41 -32.10
N THR A 89 -16.77 -23.36 -32.51
CA THR A 89 -16.14 -22.16 -33.07
C THR A 89 -15.47 -21.33 -31.99
N LEU A 90 -14.54 -20.46 -32.39
CA LEU A 90 -13.82 -19.59 -31.47
C LEU A 90 -14.75 -18.62 -30.73
N GLU A 91 -15.76 -18.10 -31.43
CA GLU A 91 -16.81 -17.22 -30.87
C GLU A 91 -17.64 -17.97 -29.82
N LYS A 92 -18.04 -19.21 -30.14
CA LYS A 92 -18.82 -20.04 -29.20
C LYS A 92 -18.00 -20.45 -27.98
N TRP A 93 -16.68 -20.59 -28.14
CA TRP A 93 -15.76 -20.78 -27.02
C TRP A 93 -15.65 -19.50 -26.16
N ALA A 94 -15.53 -18.32 -26.78
CA ALA A 94 -15.51 -17.04 -26.07
C ALA A 94 -16.77 -16.83 -25.22
N GLU A 95 -17.95 -17.16 -25.76
CA GLU A 95 -19.22 -17.05 -25.05
C GLU A 95 -19.34 -18.03 -23.87
N ARG A 96 -18.96 -19.31 -24.09
CA ARG A 96 -19.16 -20.39 -23.12
C ARG A 96 -18.06 -20.48 -22.06
N SER A 97 -16.86 -20.00 -22.37
CA SER A 97 -15.66 -20.15 -21.56
C SER A 97 -14.96 -18.78 -21.39
N GLN A 98 -15.71 -17.78 -20.94
CA GLN A 98 -15.26 -16.38 -20.86
C GLN A 98 -13.93 -16.21 -20.11
N ASP A 99 -13.75 -16.94 -19.00
CA ASP A 99 -12.53 -16.85 -18.19
C ASP A 99 -11.31 -17.42 -18.94
N ASP A 100 -11.45 -18.57 -19.59
CA ASP A 100 -10.36 -19.19 -20.35
C ASP A 100 -10.03 -18.39 -21.61
N PHE A 101 -11.05 -17.90 -22.31
CA PHE A 101 -10.87 -16.99 -23.45
C PHE A 101 -10.15 -15.71 -23.02
N GLY A 102 -10.61 -15.08 -21.94
CA GLY A 102 -9.99 -13.86 -21.40
C GLY A 102 -8.53 -14.06 -21.00
N ARG A 103 -8.20 -15.22 -20.41
CA ARG A 103 -6.82 -15.59 -20.11
C ARG A 103 -5.96 -15.73 -21.37
N ALA A 104 -6.44 -16.42 -22.41
CA ALA A 104 -5.72 -16.53 -23.68
C ALA A 104 -5.53 -15.17 -24.35
N CYS A 105 -6.58 -14.34 -24.38
CA CYS A 105 -6.56 -13.00 -24.98
C CYS A 105 -5.59 -12.05 -24.23
N SER A 106 -5.59 -12.09 -22.89
CA SER A 106 -4.64 -11.31 -22.09
C SER A 106 -3.19 -11.72 -22.32
N ALA A 107 -2.92 -13.02 -22.50
CA ALA A 107 -1.59 -13.52 -22.80
C ALA A 107 -1.13 -13.12 -24.21
N LEU A 108 -2.03 -13.09 -25.19
CA LEU A 108 -1.75 -12.60 -26.53
C LEU A 108 -1.35 -11.12 -26.52
N MET A 109 -2.19 -10.26 -25.91
CA MET A 109 -1.89 -8.82 -25.82
C MET A 109 -0.58 -8.55 -25.06
N ALA A 110 -0.26 -9.34 -24.03
CA ALA A 110 1.01 -9.23 -23.32
C ALA A 110 2.20 -9.59 -24.22
N ALA A 111 2.10 -10.68 -24.99
CA ALA A 111 3.17 -11.11 -25.91
C ALA A 111 3.43 -10.10 -27.04
N GLU A 112 2.39 -9.46 -27.56
CA GLU A 112 2.52 -8.41 -28.56
C GLU A 112 3.14 -7.14 -27.96
N SER A 113 2.81 -6.81 -26.70
CA SER A 113 3.43 -5.67 -26.00
C SER A 113 4.92 -5.88 -25.68
N ASP A 114 5.36 -7.13 -25.56
CA ASP A 114 6.75 -7.51 -25.27
C ASP A 114 7.61 -7.64 -26.53
N THR A 115 7.04 -7.51 -27.74
CA THR A 115 7.79 -7.61 -29.00
C THR A 115 8.28 -6.22 -29.43
N PRO A 116 9.56 -5.85 -29.18
CA PRO A 116 10.08 -4.56 -29.58
C PRO A 116 10.49 -4.68 -31.04
N GLY A 117 9.65 -4.26 -31.98
CA GLY A 117 10.08 -4.06 -33.38
C GLY A 117 9.25 -4.70 -34.48
N ALA A 118 7.95 -4.93 -34.33
CA ALA A 118 7.07 -5.19 -35.47
C ALA A 118 6.61 -3.87 -36.14
N ALA A 119 7.55 -2.99 -36.48
CA ALA A 119 7.31 -1.84 -37.35
C ALA A 119 8.00 -2.12 -38.69
N ALA A 120 7.18 -2.53 -39.66
CA ALA A 120 7.34 -2.35 -41.10
C ALA A 120 8.69 -2.77 -41.72
N GLY A 121 8.75 -4.02 -42.20
CA GLY A 121 9.51 -4.34 -43.40
C GLY A 121 8.85 -3.66 -44.60
N GLY A 122 9.15 -2.39 -44.81
CA GLY A 122 8.66 -1.58 -45.93
C GLY A 122 9.73 -0.56 -46.29
N THR A 123 10.56 -0.90 -47.26
CA THR A 123 11.59 -0.05 -47.85
C THR A 123 10.97 1.18 -48.51
N ALA A 124 10.94 2.31 -47.81
CA ALA A 124 11.08 3.68 -48.33
C ALA A 124 10.73 4.70 -47.23
N GLU A 125 11.48 5.81 -47.19
CA GLU A 125 11.25 7.02 -46.37
C GLU A 125 11.95 7.09 -45.00
N ASP A 126 13.25 7.37 -45.05
CA ASP A 126 14.15 7.68 -43.91
C ASP A 126 13.77 8.93 -43.06
N GLY A 127 12.62 9.58 -43.31
CA GLY A 127 12.25 10.85 -42.68
C GLY A 127 11.27 10.76 -41.51
N TRP A 128 10.24 9.92 -41.62
CA TRP A 128 9.14 9.92 -40.65
C TRP A 128 9.47 9.11 -39.39
N PHE A 129 10.24 8.02 -39.52
CA PHE A 129 10.64 7.17 -38.39
C PHE A 129 11.58 7.89 -37.42
N VAL A 130 12.50 8.72 -37.93
CA VAL A 130 13.36 9.59 -37.10
C VAL A 130 12.53 10.66 -36.37
N THR A 131 11.47 11.16 -36.99
CA THR A 131 10.55 12.15 -36.39
C THR A 131 9.65 11.50 -35.33
N PHE A 132 9.21 10.26 -35.55
CA PHE A 132 8.49 9.43 -34.59
C PHE A 132 9.38 9.04 -33.40
N LEU A 133 10.61 8.59 -33.63
CA LEU A 133 11.59 8.31 -32.56
C LEU A 133 11.94 9.54 -31.73
N LYS A 134 11.95 10.74 -32.32
CA LYS A 134 12.13 12.00 -31.59
C LYS A 134 10.92 12.40 -30.75
N SER A 135 9.71 11.95 -31.10
CA SER A 135 8.48 12.22 -30.36
C SER A 135 8.09 11.10 -29.39
N LEU A 136 8.69 9.92 -29.51
CA LEU A 136 8.54 8.77 -28.62
C LEU A 136 8.85 9.05 -27.14
N PRO A 137 9.85 9.88 -26.77
CA PRO A 137 10.08 10.22 -25.36
C PRO A 137 8.90 10.97 -24.72
N LEU A 138 8.19 11.79 -25.51
CA LEU A 138 7.01 12.52 -25.03
C LEU A 138 5.79 11.61 -24.88
N LEU A 139 5.57 10.67 -25.81
CA LEU A 139 4.48 9.69 -25.72
C LEU A 139 4.75 8.63 -24.63
N GLY A 140 5.98 8.12 -24.54
CA GLY A 140 6.41 7.20 -23.49
C GLY A 140 6.34 7.81 -22.10
N ALA A 141 6.68 9.10 -21.96
CA ALA A 141 6.49 9.82 -20.70
C ALA A 141 5.01 9.90 -20.30
N GLY A 142 4.08 10.10 -21.23
CA GLY A 142 2.63 10.12 -20.96
C GLY A 142 2.08 8.77 -20.47
N ALA A 143 2.50 7.68 -21.10
CA ALA A 143 2.11 6.32 -20.67
C ALA A 143 2.69 5.96 -19.29
N LEU A 144 3.96 6.26 -19.05
CA LEU A 144 4.60 6.05 -17.74
C LEU A 144 3.98 6.91 -16.64
N LEU A 145 3.55 8.13 -16.96
CA LEU A 145 2.87 9.01 -16.02
C LEU A 145 1.45 8.50 -15.69
N THR A 146 0.74 7.95 -16.68
CA THR A 146 -0.57 7.32 -16.48
C THR A 146 -0.47 6.07 -15.62
N LEU A 147 0.48 5.19 -15.93
CA LEU A 147 0.74 3.97 -15.16
C LEU A 147 1.21 4.32 -13.74
N GLY A 148 2.10 5.31 -13.61
CA GLY A 148 2.51 5.88 -12.32
C GLY A 148 1.35 6.46 -11.51
N GLY A 149 0.35 7.07 -12.16
CA GLY A 149 -0.87 7.57 -11.53
C GLY A 149 -1.68 6.47 -10.85
N GLN A 150 -1.98 5.38 -11.57
CA GLN A 150 -2.76 4.25 -11.03
C GLN A 150 -2.02 3.55 -9.87
N PHE A 151 -0.71 3.38 -9.98
CA PHE A 151 0.10 2.83 -8.88
C PHE A 151 0.12 3.77 -7.66
N SER A 152 0.22 5.08 -7.88
CA SER A 152 0.21 6.08 -6.81
C SER A 152 -1.10 6.07 -6.02
N GLU A 153 -2.25 5.90 -6.69
CA GLU A 153 -3.55 5.83 -6.03
C GLU A 153 -3.70 4.59 -5.15
N ARG A 154 -3.32 3.41 -5.68
CA ARG A 154 -3.38 2.15 -4.90
C ARG A 154 -2.49 2.22 -3.67
N VAL A 155 -1.24 2.67 -3.83
CA VAL A 155 -0.30 2.84 -2.70
C VAL A 155 -0.80 3.87 -1.69
N SER A 156 -1.41 4.96 -2.17
CA SER A 156 -1.97 5.99 -1.30
C SER A 156 -3.18 5.48 -0.52
N ALA A 157 -4.07 4.72 -1.15
CA ALA A 157 -5.24 4.14 -0.51
C ALA A 157 -4.84 3.13 0.58
N GLU A 158 -3.90 2.24 0.27
CA GLU A 158 -3.36 1.28 1.24
C GLU A 158 -2.70 1.98 2.42
N ARG A 159 -1.91 3.03 2.16
CA ARG A 159 -1.29 3.83 3.21
C ARG A 159 -2.32 4.53 4.09
N ARG A 160 -3.39 5.09 3.51
CA ARG A 160 -4.49 5.72 4.26
C ARG A 160 -5.19 4.70 5.15
N ARG A 161 -5.53 3.52 4.61
CA ARG A 161 -6.13 2.41 5.34
C ARG A 161 -5.27 1.99 6.53
N LEU A 162 -3.97 1.79 6.32
CA LEU A 162 -3.07 1.41 7.41
C LEU A 162 -2.96 2.52 8.47
N THR A 163 -2.88 3.79 8.04
CA THR A 163 -2.85 4.94 8.96
C THR A 163 -4.10 4.97 9.84
N GLN A 164 -5.27 4.74 9.24
CA GLN A 164 -6.54 4.65 9.94
C GLN A 164 -6.59 3.45 10.90
N GLN A 165 -6.11 2.28 10.48
CA GLN A 165 -6.04 1.09 11.32
C GLN A 165 -5.10 1.28 12.52
N LEU A 166 -3.91 1.86 12.31
CA LEU A 166 -2.97 2.17 13.40
C LEU A 166 -3.55 3.22 14.34
N GLY A 167 -4.19 4.27 13.81
CA GLY A 167 -4.78 5.33 14.62
C GLY A 167 -5.95 4.83 15.48
N SER A 168 -6.87 4.06 14.88
CA SER A 168 -8.01 3.47 15.59
C SER A 168 -7.57 2.42 16.61
N GLY A 169 -6.64 1.52 16.25
CA GLY A 169 -6.08 0.54 17.19
C GLY A 169 -5.33 1.19 18.36
N ALA A 170 -4.54 2.24 18.10
CA ALA A 170 -3.86 3.01 19.14
C ALA A 170 -4.84 3.70 20.09
N ALA A 171 -5.93 4.27 19.56
CA ALA A 171 -6.97 4.89 20.38
C ALA A 171 -7.71 3.85 21.23
N ALA A 172 -8.10 2.71 20.65
CA ALA A 172 -8.75 1.62 21.37
C ALA A 172 -7.87 1.06 22.49
N PHE A 173 -6.58 0.81 22.21
CA PHE A 173 -5.62 0.37 23.21
C PHE A 173 -5.42 1.39 24.33
N ARG A 174 -5.32 2.69 24.01
CA ARG A 174 -5.23 3.75 25.03
C ARG A 174 -6.43 3.74 25.96
N THR A 175 -7.64 3.67 25.41
CA THR A 175 -8.89 3.64 26.20
C THR A 175 -8.95 2.41 27.09
N ALA A 176 -8.72 1.22 26.54
CA ALA A 176 -8.74 -0.04 27.29
C ALA A 176 -7.66 -0.08 28.39
N ALA A 177 -6.46 0.43 28.10
CA ALA A 177 -5.39 0.54 29.09
C ALA A 177 -5.76 1.54 30.20
N GLY A 178 -6.34 2.68 29.87
CA GLY A 178 -6.82 3.67 30.84
C GLY A 178 -7.85 3.07 31.80
N GLU A 179 -8.84 2.36 31.26
CA GLU A 179 -9.88 1.69 32.03
C GLU A 179 -9.33 0.57 32.92
N TYR A 180 -8.48 -0.30 32.36
CA TYR A 180 -7.82 -1.37 33.12
C TYR A 180 -7.01 -0.79 34.29
N LEU A 181 -6.20 0.23 34.06
CA LEU A 181 -5.34 0.82 35.08
C LEU A 181 -6.15 1.55 36.17
N ALA A 182 -7.24 2.24 35.80
CA ALA A 182 -8.15 2.86 36.77
C ALA A 182 -8.91 1.82 37.63
N ASN A 183 -9.21 0.65 37.07
CA ASN A 183 -9.79 -0.47 37.81
C ASN A 183 -8.76 -1.16 38.70
N TYR A 184 -7.53 -1.36 38.21
CA TYR A 184 -6.41 -1.97 38.93
C TYR A 184 -6.05 -1.22 40.22
N GLU A 185 -6.10 0.12 40.19
CA GLU A 185 -5.87 0.96 41.37
C GLU A 185 -6.82 0.63 42.52
N ARG A 186 -8.08 0.31 42.20
CA ARG A 186 -9.11 -0.03 43.18
C ARG A 186 -9.08 -1.51 43.54
N ARG A 187 -8.99 -2.37 42.53
CA ARG A 187 -9.10 -3.84 42.63
C ARG A 187 -7.92 -4.54 41.94
N PRO A 188 -7.10 -5.32 42.65
CA PRO A 188 -5.89 -5.93 42.06
C PRO A 188 -6.24 -7.03 41.04
N ASP A 189 -7.44 -7.59 41.12
CA ASP A 189 -8.04 -8.58 40.21
C ASP A 189 -8.81 -7.94 39.05
N ALA A 190 -8.49 -6.70 38.68
CA ALA A 190 -9.12 -6.03 37.56
C ALA A 190 -9.01 -6.87 36.27
N ASP A 191 -10.11 -6.97 35.53
CA ASP A 191 -10.18 -7.76 34.29
C ASP A 191 -9.19 -7.24 33.25
N HIS A 192 -8.25 -8.11 32.86
CA HIS A 192 -7.17 -7.81 31.91
C HIS A 192 -7.54 -8.16 30.46
N THR A 193 -8.64 -8.87 30.23
CA THR A 193 -8.97 -9.44 28.91
C THR A 193 -9.20 -8.36 27.84
N VAL A 194 -9.89 -7.28 28.19
CA VAL A 194 -10.22 -6.19 27.24
C VAL A 194 -8.96 -5.46 26.76
N VAL A 195 -8.01 -5.16 27.65
CA VAL A 195 -6.77 -4.48 27.26
C VAL A 195 -5.83 -5.40 26.48
N LEU A 196 -5.81 -6.71 26.80
CA LEU A 196 -5.05 -7.70 26.04
C LEU A 196 -5.60 -7.82 24.60
N ALA A 197 -6.92 -7.91 24.43
CA ALA A 197 -7.55 -7.96 23.11
C ALA A 197 -7.25 -6.68 22.29
N ALA A 198 -7.29 -5.50 22.92
CA ALA A 198 -6.95 -4.24 22.25
C ALA A 198 -5.46 -4.16 21.88
N ARG A 199 -4.58 -4.73 22.72
CA ARG A 199 -3.14 -4.84 22.44
C ARG A 199 -2.89 -5.71 21.20
N ASP A 200 -3.49 -6.90 21.15
CA ASP A 200 -3.30 -7.84 20.04
C ASP A 200 -3.86 -7.29 18.73
N ALA A 201 -5.00 -6.59 18.80
CA ALA A 201 -5.57 -5.89 17.65
C ALA A 201 -4.64 -4.79 17.08
N LEU A 202 -3.83 -4.14 17.93
CA LEU A 202 -2.83 -3.15 17.50
C LEU A 202 -1.55 -3.79 16.93
N ILE A 203 -1.15 -4.97 17.45
CA ILE A 203 0.04 -5.70 16.98
C ILE A 203 -0.08 -6.09 15.51
N GLY A 204 -1.26 -6.58 15.08
CA GLY A 204 -1.47 -7.00 13.69
C GLY A 204 -1.09 -5.93 12.65
N PRO A 205 -1.67 -4.72 12.71
CA PRO A 205 -1.30 -3.60 11.86
C PRO A 205 0.16 -3.16 11.98
N LEU A 206 0.77 -3.20 13.19
CA LEU A 206 2.18 -2.84 13.38
C LEU A 206 3.12 -3.79 12.60
N LEU A 207 2.81 -5.08 12.55
CA LEU A 207 3.60 -6.06 11.79
C LEU A 207 3.45 -5.90 10.27
N GLN A 208 2.37 -5.25 9.81
CA GLN A 208 2.09 -5.01 8.40
C GLN A 208 2.62 -3.67 7.88
N VAL A 209 3.31 -2.87 8.70
CA VAL A 209 3.81 -1.56 8.29
C VAL A 209 4.76 -1.67 7.08
N PRO A 210 4.44 -1.10 5.91
CA PRO A 210 5.31 -1.15 4.75
C PRO A 210 6.41 -0.08 4.83
N GLY A 211 7.45 -0.24 4.01
CA GLY A 211 8.46 0.79 3.80
C GLY A 211 9.90 0.36 4.16
N PRO A 212 10.80 1.33 4.35
CA PRO A 212 12.21 1.07 4.59
C PRO A 212 12.46 0.17 5.81
N GLY A 213 13.56 -0.58 5.82
CA GLY A 213 13.91 -1.52 6.90
C GLY A 213 13.79 -0.91 8.29
N ALA A 214 14.38 0.27 8.52
CA ALA A 214 14.34 0.94 9.82
C ALA A 214 12.91 1.24 10.33
N ARG A 215 11.95 1.51 9.44
CA ARG A 215 10.54 1.72 9.81
C ARG A 215 9.90 0.41 10.26
N ARG A 216 10.14 -0.68 9.50
CA ARG A 216 9.65 -2.03 9.81
C ARG A 216 10.25 -2.56 11.12
N ASP A 217 11.54 -2.35 11.34
CA ASP A 217 12.22 -2.78 12.56
C ASP A 217 11.70 -2.01 13.78
N THR A 218 11.44 -0.72 13.63
CA THR A 218 10.80 0.08 14.69
C THR A 218 9.39 -0.41 14.98
N ALA A 219 8.57 -0.69 13.95
CA ALA A 219 7.22 -1.20 14.12
C ALA A 219 7.17 -2.60 14.77
N ARG A 220 8.09 -3.50 14.39
CA ARG A 220 8.24 -4.82 15.03
C ARG A 220 8.68 -4.69 16.49
N ARG A 221 9.65 -3.82 16.77
CA ARG A 221 10.08 -3.55 18.14
C ARG A 221 8.92 -3.04 18.99
N LEU A 222 8.13 -2.10 18.47
CA LEU A 222 6.93 -1.61 19.13
C LEU A 222 5.92 -2.73 19.41
N ALA A 223 5.67 -3.61 18.44
CA ALA A 223 4.76 -4.74 18.63
C ALA A 223 5.18 -5.66 19.78
N VAL A 224 6.49 -5.86 19.99
CA VAL A 224 7.04 -6.65 21.10
C VAL A 224 7.02 -5.87 22.42
N GLU A 225 7.38 -4.58 22.39
CA GLU A 225 7.53 -3.73 23.58
C GLU A 225 6.23 -3.08 24.07
N LEU A 226 5.10 -3.31 23.39
CA LEU A 226 3.79 -2.82 23.85
C LEU A 226 3.51 -3.35 25.26
N PRO A 227 3.30 -2.46 26.26
CA PRO A 227 3.10 -2.84 27.65
C PRO A 227 1.79 -3.60 27.83
N LEU A 228 1.57 -4.12 29.05
CA LEU A 228 0.34 -4.86 29.40
C LEU A 228 0.17 -6.15 28.58
N ALA A 229 1.27 -6.85 28.30
CA ALA A 229 1.24 -8.21 27.77
C ALA A 229 0.78 -9.24 28.83
N CYS A 230 0.93 -8.87 30.11
CA CYS A 230 0.52 -9.64 31.28
C CYS A 230 -0.24 -8.71 32.25
N PRO A 231 -1.09 -9.27 33.12
CA PRO A 231 -1.73 -8.50 34.17
C PRO A 231 -0.69 -7.93 35.14
N LEU A 232 -0.98 -6.76 35.72
CA LEU A 232 -0.15 -6.15 36.76
C LEU A 232 -0.18 -6.98 38.05
N PRO A 233 0.95 -7.06 38.77
CA PRO A 233 1.07 -7.94 39.93
C PRO A 233 0.21 -7.45 41.10
N SER A 234 -0.55 -8.35 41.73
CA SER A 234 -1.29 -8.01 42.97
C SER A 234 -0.37 -7.88 44.19
N ALA A 235 0.84 -8.46 44.12
CA ALA A 235 1.81 -8.53 45.21
C ALA A 235 3.24 -8.40 44.69
N ARG A 236 4.13 -7.86 45.52
CA ARG A 236 5.58 -7.78 45.26
C ARG A 236 6.31 -8.28 46.50
N ASP A 237 7.31 -9.15 46.30
CA ASP A 237 8.10 -9.75 47.37
C ASP A 237 7.25 -10.44 48.46
N GLY A 238 6.15 -11.09 48.05
CA GLY A 238 5.22 -11.78 48.93
C GLY A 238 4.21 -10.88 49.66
N ALA A 239 4.31 -9.55 49.54
CA ALA A 239 3.38 -8.61 50.16
C ALA A 239 2.38 -8.05 49.14
N PHE A 240 1.09 -8.01 49.51
CA PHE A 240 0.05 -7.39 48.69
C PHE A 240 0.29 -5.89 48.52
N LEU A 241 0.13 -5.39 47.30
CA LEU A 241 0.30 -3.98 47.01
C LEU A 241 -0.90 -3.17 47.54
N GLY A 242 -0.63 -2.24 48.46
CA GLY A 242 -1.61 -1.24 48.88
C GLY A 242 -2.06 -0.34 47.72
N GLN A 243 -3.18 0.36 47.89
CA GLN A 243 -3.77 1.22 46.85
C GLN A 243 -2.78 2.29 46.34
N GLY A 244 -1.99 2.90 47.22
CA GLY A 244 -0.99 3.91 46.83
C GLY A 244 0.12 3.34 45.95
N ALA A 245 0.65 2.15 46.28
CA ALA A 245 1.66 1.47 45.47
C ALA A 245 1.11 1.07 44.10
N ARG A 246 -0.15 0.58 44.06
CA ARG A 246 -0.85 0.26 42.80
C ARG A 246 -1.06 1.51 41.93
N ALA A 247 -1.42 2.65 42.52
CA ALA A 247 -1.55 3.91 41.80
C ALA A 247 -0.22 4.41 41.21
N GLN A 248 0.87 4.27 41.95
CA GLN A 248 2.20 4.61 41.45
C GLN A 248 2.63 3.71 40.28
N GLU A 249 2.40 2.40 40.40
CA GLU A 249 2.69 1.44 39.33
C GLU A 249 1.82 1.68 38.09
N ALA A 250 0.52 1.89 38.29
CA ALA A 250 -0.42 2.24 37.21
C ALA A 250 0.03 3.51 36.48
N GLN A 251 0.48 4.53 37.21
CA GLN A 251 0.98 5.77 36.62
C GLN A 251 2.25 5.55 35.79
N GLY A 252 3.19 4.73 36.24
CA GLY A 252 4.37 4.35 35.47
C GLY A 252 4.01 3.65 34.16
N VAL A 253 3.02 2.74 34.21
CA VAL A 253 2.53 2.03 33.03
C VAL A 253 1.81 2.97 32.06
N ARG A 254 0.96 3.91 32.55
CA ARG A 254 0.31 4.94 31.71
C ARG A 254 1.34 5.74 30.92
N GLN A 255 2.43 6.17 31.57
CA GLN A 255 3.50 6.92 30.90
C GLN A 255 4.21 6.08 29.83
N SER A 256 4.42 4.78 30.10
CA SER A 256 4.98 3.85 29.12
C SER A 256 4.06 3.67 27.90
N VAL A 257 2.75 3.45 28.13
CA VAL A 257 1.72 3.37 27.08
C VAL A 257 1.75 4.63 26.22
N GLU A 258 1.68 5.81 26.80
CA GLU A 258 1.68 7.07 26.06
C GLU A 258 2.99 7.29 25.27
N ARG A 259 4.13 6.90 25.82
CA ARG A 259 5.42 6.98 25.11
C ARG A 259 5.41 6.09 23.87
N GLN A 260 4.98 4.84 23.99
CA GLN A 260 4.92 3.91 22.86
C GLN A 260 3.89 4.35 21.82
N LEU A 261 2.72 4.85 22.23
CA LEU A 261 1.68 5.35 21.32
C LEU A 261 2.10 6.62 20.55
N ARG A 262 2.96 7.46 21.12
CA ARG A 262 3.61 8.55 20.36
C ARG A 262 4.49 8.00 19.25
N THR A 263 5.27 6.94 19.53
CA THR A 263 6.10 6.30 18.50
C THR A 263 5.24 5.65 17.40
N VAL A 264 4.05 5.11 17.73
CA VAL A 264 3.09 4.65 16.72
C VAL A 264 2.64 5.82 15.81
N SER A 265 2.40 7.01 16.39
CA SER A 265 2.09 8.21 15.60
C SER A 265 3.27 8.63 14.72
N ASP A 266 4.50 8.52 15.20
CA ASP A 266 5.72 8.84 14.44
C ASP A 266 5.93 7.89 13.24
N LEU A 267 5.47 6.63 13.33
CA LEU A 267 5.48 5.71 12.19
C LEU A 267 4.67 6.24 11.00
N ASN A 268 3.69 7.13 11.22
CA ASN A 268 2.90 7.77 10.16
C ASN A 268 3.61 8.98 9.51
N GLY A 269 4.79 9.36 10.02
CA GLY A 269 5.60 10.47 9.50
C GLY A 269 6.00 10.37 8.02
N ARG A 270 6.56 11.46 7.47
CA ARG A 270 6.93 11.57 6.05
C ARG A 270 7.92 10.46 5.65
N ALA A 271 7.70 9.85 4.47
CA ALA A 271 8.54 8.75 3.96
C ALA A 271 10.03 9.15 3.82
N LEU A 272 10.28 10.43 3.51
CA LEU A 272 11.64 10.99 3.42
C LEU A 272 12.42 10.87 4.73
N TYR A 273 11.77 11.07 5.89
CA TYR A 273 12.40 10.92 7.21
C TYR A 273 12.92 9.50 7.41
N TRP A 274 12.10 8.50 7.11
CA TRP A 274 12.46 7.08 7.25
C TRP A 274 13.52 6.64 6.23
N ARG A 275 13.47 7.18 5.00
CA ARG A 275 14.47 6.91 3.97
C ARG A 275 15.84 7.43 4.39
N TRP A 276 15.90 8.66 4.90
CA TRP A 276 17.12 9.24 5.46
C TRP A 276 17.65 8.47 6.66
N ARG A 277 16.78 8.04 7.59
CA ARG A 277 17.17 7.24 8.75
C ARG A 277 17.76 5.89 8.36
N THR A 278 17.21 5.27 7.32
CA THR A 278 17.71 3.99 6.78
C THR A 278 19.10 4.15 6.16
N LEU A 279 19.37 5.26 5.47
CA LEU A 279 20.70 5.55 4.94
C LEU A 279 21.74 5.73 6.05
N ARG A 280 21.39 6.37 7.16
CA ARG A 280 22.28 6.54 8.32
C ARG A 280 22.50 5.29 9.14
N ALA A 281 21.51 4.40 9.21
CA ALA A 281 21.61 3.15 9.94
C ALA A 281 22.44 2.08 9.20
N ARG A 282 22.84 2.34 7.95
CA ARG A 282 23.73 1.44 7.22
C ARG A 282 25.09 1.48 7.90
N PRO A 283 25.58 0.37 8.48
CA PRO A 283 26.91 0.36 9.07
C PRO A 283 27.91 0.78 7.99
N ALA A 284 28.85 1.66 8.37
CA ALA A 284 29.95 1.99 7.48
C ALA A 284 30.58 0.68 7.00
N PRO A 285 30.90 0.56 5.70
CA PRO A 285 31.54 -0.64 5.18
C PRO A 285 32.74 -0.93 6.08
N ALA A 286 32.73 -2.10 6.73
CA ALA A 286 33.82 -2.52 7.58
C ALA A 286 35.07 -2.50 6.71
N THR A 287 36.01 -1.59 7.02
CA THR A 287 37.24 -1.42 6.24
C THR A 287 37.96 -2.78 6.27
N PRO A 288 38.02 -3.52 5.15
CA PRO A 288 38.70 -4.80 5.12
C PRO A 288 40.19 -4.49 5.17
N GLY A 289 40.84 -4.75 6.31
CA GLY A 289 42.30 -4.59 6.41
C GLY A 289 42.88 -4.18 7.77
N ALA A 290 42.07 -3.93 8.80
CA ALA A 290 42.60 -3.70 10.15
C ALA A 290 42.64 -5.01 10.96
N SER A 291 43.38 -5.99 10.47
CA SER A 291 43.80 -7.16 11.25
C SER A 291 45.32 -7.23 11.15
N ALA A 292 45.96 -7.04 12.30
CA ALA A 292 47.40 -7.10 12.52
C ALA A 292 47.95 -8.51 12.30
#